data_AF-A0A7X7LNT7-F1
#
_entry.id   AF-A0A7X7LNT7-F1
#
_cell.length_a   1.000
_cell.length_b   1.000
_cell.length_c   1.000
_cell.angle_alpha   90.00
_cell.angle_beta   90.00
_cell.angle_gamma   90.00
#
_symmetry.space_group_name_H-M   'P 1'
#
loop_
_entity.id
_entity.type
_entity.pdbx_description
1 polymer ?
#
loop_
_entity_poly.entity_id
_entity_poly.type
_entity_poly.pdbx_seq_one_letter_code
_entity_poly.pdbx_strand_id
1 'polypeptide(L)' 'IHGNNQHIGKVPAREGEIVLLKRKIEELKEQLHQAVVSEEYEKAAEIRDSIKELEKQNE' A
#
# COMPACT_ATOMS: atom_id res chain seq x y z
N ILE A 1 11.84 0.97 16.85
CA ILE A 1 10.44 1.08 17.33
C ILE A 1 9.56 1.15 16.09
N HIS A 2 9.32 0.02 15.41
CA HIS A 2 8.38 -0.06 14.29
C HIS A 2 7.19 -0.88 14.77
N GLY A 3 6.11 -0.18 15.10
CA GLY A 3 4.89 -0.76 15.64
C GLY A 3 4.20 -1.62 14.60
N ASN A 4 4.59 -2.90 14.53
CA ASN A 4 3.82 -3.94 13.86
C ASN A 4 2.59 -4.28 14.73
N ASN A 5 1.63 -3.35 14.79
CA ASN A 5 0.35 -3.57 15.41
C ASN A 5 -0.76 -3.49 14.35
N GLN A 6 -0.82 -4.50 13.49
CA GLN A 6 -2.08 -4.82 12.82
C GLN A 6 -2.38 -6.30 12.99
N HIS A 7 -2.78 -6.60 14.23
CA HIS A 7 -3.60 -7.76 14.54
C HIS A 7 -4.95 -7.56 13.82
N ILE A 8 -5.05 -8.00 12.57
CA ILE A 8 -6.33 -8.08 11.85
C ILE A 8 -7.14 -9.25 12.44
N GLY A 9 -7.69 -9.01 13.63
CA GLY A 9 -8.75 -9.82 14.18
C GLY A 9 -9.96 -9.69 13.27
N LYS A 10 -10.23 -10.73 12.48
CA LYS A 10 -11.53 -11.06 11.88
C LYS A 10 -12.26 -9.86 11.23
N VAL A 11 -11.73 -9.36 10.11
CA VAL A 11 -12.40 -8.29 9.35
C VAL A 11 -13.64 -8.87 8.64
N PRO A 12 -14.85 -8.35 8.86
CA PRO A 12 -16.07 -8.82 8.20
C PRO A 12 -15.97 -8.57 6.70
N ALA A 13 -16.46 -9.51 5.88
CA ALA A 13 -16.22 -9.57 4.43
C ALA A 13 -16.45 -8.26 3.65
N ARG A 14 -17.40 -7.42 4.10
CA ARG A 14 -17.74 -6.12 3.47
C ARG A 14 -16.79 -4.99 3.84
N GLU A 15 -16.28 -4.95 5.07
CA GLU A 15 -15.25 -3.98 5.47
C GLU A 15 -13.84 -4.48 5.12
N GLY A 16 -13.72 -5.80 4.87
CA GLY A 16 -12.53 -6.48 4.43
C GLY A 16 -11.94 -5.89 3.17
N GLU A 17 -12.77 -5.63 2.14
CA GLU A 17 -12.29 -5.10 0.86
C GLU A 17 -11.63 -3.73 0.99
N ILE A 18 -12.24 -2.81 1.75
CA ILE A 18 -11.69 -1.47 1.99
C ILE A 18 -10.39 -1.55 2.80
N VAL A 19 -10.35 -2.43 3.81
CA VAL A 19 -9.14 -2.65 4.63
C VAL A 19 -8.02 -3.28 3.81
N LEU A 20 -8.34 -4.21 2.90
CA LEU A 20 -7.37 -4.89 2.04
C LEU A 20 -6.76 -3.91 1.04
N LEU A 21 -7.58 -3.04 0.45
CA LEU A 21 -7.14 -2.00 -0.48
C LEU A 21 -6.22 -1.00 0.22
N LYS A 22 -6.61 -0.52 1.42
CA LYS A 22 -5.77 0.37 2.24
C LYS A 22 -4.42 -0.26 2.58
N ARG A 23 -4.41 -1.53 3.01
CA ARG A 23 -3.17 -2.28 3.27
C ARG A 23 -2.28 -2.36 2.05
N LYS A 24 -2.85 -2.62 0.88
CA LYS A 24 -2.11 -2.71 -0.37
C LYS A 24 -1.48 -1.36 -0.76
N ILE A 25 -2.20 -0.27 -0.54
CA ILE A 25 -1.67 1.09 -0.73
C ILE A 25 -0.54 1.38 0.26
N GLU A 26 -0.68 1.01 1.54
CA GLU A 26 0.39 1.16 2.54
C GLU A 26 1.65 0.36 2.16
N GLU A 27 1.49 -0.89 1.73
CA GLU A 27 2.60 -1.74 1.28
C GLU A 27 3.33 -1.14 0.06
N LEU A 28 2.58 -0.65 -0.93
CA LEU A 28 3.16 0.01 -2.09
C LEU A 28 3.86 1.32 -1.73
N LYS A 29 3.35 2.08 -0.74
CA LYS A 29 4.03 3.29 -0.24
C LYS A 29 5.37 2.95 0.41
N GLU A 30 5.46 1.83 1.12
CA GLU A 30 6.71 1.35 1.68
C GLU A 30 7.69 0.88 0.59
N GLN A 31 7.20 0.15 -0.41
CA GLN A 31 8.01 -0.25 -1.58
C GLN A 31 8.50 0.95 -2.39
N LEU A 32 7.67 1.97 -2.56
CA LEU A 32 8.05 3.22 -3.23
C LEU A 32 9.21 3.89 -2.49
N HIS A 33 9.12 3.97 -1.17
CA HIS A 33 10.19 4.54 -0.36
C HIS A 33 11.49 3.75 -0.49
N GLN A 34 11.42 2.42 -0.46
CA GLN A 34 12.58 1.56 -0.67
C GLN A 34 13.17 1.72 -2.08
N ALA A 35 12.35 1.78 -3.12
CA ALA A 35 12.82 1.99 -4.49
C ALA A 35 13.53 3.34 -4.65
N VAL A 36 13.01 4.41 -4.01
CA VAL A 36 13.66 5.74 -4.01
C VAL A 36 14.99 5.70 -3.26
N VAL A 37 15.05 5.05 -2.09
CA VAL A 37 16.28 4.93 -1.29
C VAL A 37 17.35 4.09 -2.02
N SER A 38 16.92 3.06 -2.75
CA SER A 38 17.79 2.22 -3.59
C SER A 38 18.12 2.85 -4.94
N GLU A 39 17.71 4.10 -5.20
CA GLU A 39 17.91 4.81 -6.47
C GLU A 39 17.29 4.11 -7.70
N GLU A 40 16.29 3.24 -7.47
CA GLU A 40 15.52 2.55 -8.49
C GLU A 40 14.35 3.42 -8.99
N TYR A 41 14.68 4.54 -9.65
CA TYR A 41 13.69 5.54 -10.06
C TYR A 41 12.63 5.03 -11.04
N GLU A 42 12.99 4.07 -11.89
CA GLU A 42 12.05 3.44 -12.83
C GLU A 42 10.96 2.65 -12.07
N LYS A 43 11.36 1.77 -11.14
CA LYS A 43 10.42 1.09 -10.24
C LYS A 43 9.63 2.05 -9.38
N ALA A 44 10.26 3.11 -8.87
CA ALA A 44 9.56 4.11 -8.08
C ALA A 44 8.43 4.78 -8.89
N ALA A 45 8.65 5.04 -10.18
CA ALA A 45 7.61 5.57 -11.06
C ALA A 45 6.46 4.56 -11.25
N GLU A 46 6.77 3.29 -11.52
CA GLU A 46 5.76 2.23 -11.67
C GLU A 46 4.92 2.02 -10.40
N ILE A 47 5.57 2.00 -9.24
CA ILE A 47 4.90 1.84 -7.94
C ILE A 47 4.02 3.06 -7.64
N ARG A 48 4.52 4.28 -7.91
CA ARG A 48 3.72 5.51 -7.73
C ARG A 48 2.47 5.50 -8.59
N ASP A 49 2.57 5.10 -9.85
CA ASP A 49 1.44 5.05 -10.76
C ASP A 49 0.44 3.97 -10.33
N SER A 50 0.94 2.82 -9.85
CA SER A 50 0.11 1.76 -9.24
C SER A 50 -0.66 2.23 -8.00
N ILE A 51 -0.03 3.02 -7.13
CA ILE A 51 -0.69 3.63 -5.95
C ILE A 51 -1.84 4.55 -6.41
N LYS A 52 -1.59 5.39 -7.42
CA LYS A 52 -2.61 6.29 -7.97
C LYS A 52 -3.80 5.54 -8.54
N GLU A 53 -3.57 4.45 -9.27
CA GLU A 53 -4.65 3.64 -9.81
C GLU A 53 -5.50 2.99 -8.71
N LEU A 54 -4.86 2.46 -7.67
CA LEU A 54 -5.55 1.87 -6.52
C LEU A 54 -6.31 2.91 -5.68
N GLU A 55 -5.74 4.10 -5.48
CA GLU A 55 -6.44 5.20 -4.79
C GLU A 55 -7.64 5.69 -5.61
N LYS A 56 -7.53 5.72 -6.95
CA LYS A 56 -8.63 6.11 -7.85
C LYS A 56 -9.76 5.08 -7.93
N GLN A 57 -9.47 3.79 -7.78
CA GLN A 57 -10.50 2.73 -7.72
C GLN A 57 -11.34 2.80 -6.43
N ASN A 58 -10.90 3.55 -5.43
CA ASN A 58 -11.58 3.70 -4.15
C ASN A 58 -12.42 4.99 -4.04
N GLU A 59 -12.51 5.78 -5.12
CA GLU A 59 -13.33 7.00 -5.26
C GLU A 59 -14.59 6.69 -6.07
#